data_AF-A0A4S4N318-F1
#
_entry.id   AF-A0A4S4N318-F1
#
_cell.length_a   1.000
_cell.length_b   1.000
_cell.length_c   1.000
_cell.angle_alpha   90.00
_cell.angle_beta   90.00
_cell.angle_gamma   90.00
#
_symmetry.space_group_name_H-M   'P 1'
#
loop_
_entity.id
_entity.type
_entity.pdbx_description
1 polymer ?
#
loop_
_entity_poly.entity_id
_entity_poly.type
_entity_poly.pdbx_seq_one_letter_code
_entity_poly.pdbx_strand_id
1 'polypeptide(L)'
;MSSLHHFCTRCEEDFDYEDELEMHFEQDHHYCCSQFFDSERQLRAHKNDHHWYCESCNRTFRSESNLDSHLRSSVHLPRRFKCPGCNNAFISPAALILHCEAGRCPSGVTRQAIDRLVVAFDRNNIITNPNRLLQGPDGSYSAPSTITSWATRNSFNGQAYECVLCHREFRTLDALNSHLRSPAHADKIYRCPGNGCGTQFRALSALVQHVESGSCGVKKFRNQIDQMVGSVASLVSGMRSLTF
;
A
#
# COMPACT_ATOMS: atom_id res chain seq x y z
N MET A 1 15.50 -44.15 26.45
CA MET A 1 14.21 -44.50 25.82
C MET A 1 13.50 -43.19 25.54
N SER A 2 13.76 -42.57 24.38
CA SER A 2 13.11 -41.31 24.02
C SER A 2 11.83 -41.66 23.29
N SER A 3 10.70 -41.28 23.88
CA SER A 3 9.39 -41.87 23.63
C SER A 3 8.45 -40.88 22.95
N LEU A 4 8.74 -40.54 21.69
CA LEU A 4 7.83 -40.03 20.65
C LEU A 4 8.70 -39.81 19.38
N HIS A 5 8.77 -40.80 18.49
CA HIS A 5 9.33 -40.59 17.15
C HIS A 5 8.18 -40.14 16.23
N HIS A 6 8.32 -38.98 15.60
CA HIS A 6 7.40 -38.52 14.56
C HIS A 6 7.94 -39.04 13.23
N PHE A 7 7.41 -40.16 12.74
CA PHE A 7 7.91 -40.79 11.51
C PHE A 7 6.82 -40.89 10.45
N CYS A 8 7.23 -40.75 9.20
CA CYS A 8 6.35 -40.85 8.06
C CYS A 8 6.03 -42.32 7.75
N THR A 9 4.76 -42.70 7.79
CA THR A 9 4.31 -44.07 7.49
C THR A 9 4.30 -44.40 6.00
N ARG A 10 4.72 -43.50 5.11
CA ARG A 10 4.73 -43.69 3.64
C ARG A 10 6.12 -43.77 3.02
N CYS A 11 7.10 -43.05 3.56
CA CYS A 11 8.50 -43.11 3.10
C CYS A 11 9.48 -43.58 4.18
N GLU A 12 9.00 -43.87 5.39
CA GLU A 12 9.79 -44.37 6.53
C GLU A 12 10.87 -43.39 7.03
N GLU A 13 10.76 -42.09 6.70
CA GLU A 13 11.62 -41.03 7.24
C GLU A 13 11.22 -40.63 8.66
N ASP A 14 12.22 -40.33 9.50
CA ASP A 14 12.07 -39.88 10.88
C ASP A 14 12.27 -38.36 11.01
N PHE A 15 11.51 -37.76 11.92
CA PHE A 15 11.53 -36.33 12.22
C PHE A 15 11.59 -36.10 13.73
N ASP A 16 12.27 -35.03 14.13
CA ASP A 16 12.45 -34.65 15.53
C ASP A 16 11.18 -34.01 16.12
N TYR A 17 10.34 -33.38 15.29
CA TYR A 17 9.14 -32.64 15.71
C TYR A 17 7.91 -32.95 14.85
N GLU A 18 6.71 -32.86 15.46
CA GLU A 18 5.42 -33.08 14.77
C GLU A 18 5.19 -32.10 13.62
N ASP A 19 5.50 -30.82 13.81
CA ASP A 19 5.35 -29.79 12.77
C ASP A 19 6.22 -30.08 11.53
N GLU A 20 7.39 -30.69 11.72
CA GLU A 20 8.27 -31.08 10.61
C GLU A 20 7.68 -32.25 9.82
N LEU A 21 7.09 -33.24 10.52
CA LEU A 21 6.37 -34.34 9.89
C LEU A 21 5.13 -33.84 9.12
N GLU A 22 4.39 -32.88 9.67
CA GLU A 22 3.23 -32.30 8.98
C GLU A 22 3.66 -31.51 7.73
N MET A 23 4.72 -30.71 7.83
CA MET A 23 5.32 -30.03 6.67
C MET A 23 5.80 -31.02 5.60
N HIS A 24 6.40 -32.13 6.00
CA HIS A 24 6.80 -33.20 5.09
C HIS A 24 5.59 -33.83 4.38
N PHE A 25 4.50 -34.12 5.10
CA PHE A 25 3.28 -34.63 4.47
C PHE A 25 2.72 -33.67 3.41
N GLU A 26 2.70 -32.36 3.69
CA GLU A 26 2.21 -31.35 2.74
C GLU A 26 3.09 -31.22 1.49
N GLN A 27 4.41 -31.39 1.63
CA GLN A 27 5.38 -31.22 0.55
C GLN A 27 5.55 -32.49 -0.31
N ASP A 28 5.61 -33.67 0.33
CA ASP A 28 6.05 -34.90 -0.33
C ASP A 28 4.93 -35.93 -0.52
N HIS A 29 3.79 -35.79 0.17
CA HIS A 29 2.74 -36.81 0.21
C HIS A 29 1.34 -36.33 -0.16
N HIS A 30 1.24 -35.18 -0.84
CA HIS A 30 -0.04 -34.59 -1.25
C HIS A 30 -1.07 -34.59 -0.12
N TYR A 31 -0.70 -34.09 1.05
CA TYR A 31 -1.54 -34.07 2.23
C TYR A 31 -2.26 -32.72 2.40
N CYS A 32 -3.52 -32.76 2.84
CA CYS A 32 -4.29 -31.59 3.24
C CYS A 32 -5.51 -32.00 4.08
N CYS A 33 -5.90 -31.17 5.06
CA CYS A 33 -7.09 -31.41 5.91
C CYS A 33 -7.13 -32.82 6.53
N SER A 34 -5.98 -33.32 7.01
CA SER A 34 -5.87 -34.67 7.58
C SER A 34 -6.17 -35.82 6.60
N GLN A 35 -6.05 -35.56 5.30
CA GLN A 35 -6.27 -36.54 4.23
C GLN A 35 -5.09 -36.54 3.25
N PHE A 36 -4.74 -37.72 2.74
CA PHE A 36 -3.75 -37.91 1.68
C PHE A 36 -4.48 -38.07 0.34
N PHE A 37 -3.93 -37.47 -0.71
CA PHE A 37 -4.47 -37.56 -2.06
C PHE A 37 -3.52 -38.37 -2.98
N ASP A 38 -4.08 -39.13 -3.91
CA ASP A 38 -3.28 -40.04 -4.77
C ASP A 38 -2.50 -39.29 -5.86
N SER A 39 -2.87 -38.04 -6.12
CA SER A 39 -2.19 -37.20 -7.10
C SER A 39 -2.27 -35.72 -6.76
N GLU A 40 -1.30 -34.95 -7.27
CA GLU A 40 -1.29 -33.49 -7.14
C GLU A 40 -2.57 -32.87 -7.72
N ARG A 41 -3.15 -33.46 -8.79
CA ARG A 41 -4.41 -32.99 -9.38
C ARG A 41 -5.58 -33.08 -8.39
N GLN A 42 -5.69 -34.19 -7.66
CA GLN A 42 -6.74 -34.38 -6.65
C GLN A 42 -6.55 -33.42 -5.46
N LEU A 43 -5.30 -33.24 -5.01
CA LEU A 43 -4.97 -32.27 -3.97
C LEU A 43 -5.32 -30.83 -4.41
N ARG A 44 -4.99 -30.46 -5.65
CA ARG A 44 -5.31 -29.13 -6.19
C ARG A 44 -6.83 -28.92 -6.29
N ALA A 45 -7.58 -29.94 -6.71
CA ALA A 45 -9.05 -29.88 -6.74
C ALA A 45 -9.62 -29.69 -5.33
N HIS A 46 -9.16 -30.48 -4.35
CA HIS A 46 -9.54 -30.31 -2.95
C HIS A 46 -9.22 -28.89 -2.44
N LYS A 47 -8.03 -28.36 -2.74
CA LYS A 47 -7.64 -27.00 -2.36
C LYS A 47 -8.53 -25.95 -3.02
N ASN A 48 -8.94 -26.15 -4.27
CA ASN A 48 -9.85 -25.24 -4.98
C ASN A 48 -11.25 -25.22 -4.36
N ASP A 49 -11.75 -26.39 -3.95
CA ASP A 49 -13.12 -26.56 -3.45
C ASP A 49 -13.26 -26.20 -1.95
N HIS A 50 -12.22 -26.44 -1.15
CA HIS A 50 -12.28 -26.33 0.32
C HIS A 50 -11.43 -25.20 0.91
N HIS A 51 -10.59 -24.53 0.12
CA HIS A 51 -9.77 -23.42 0.59
C HIS A 51 -9.89 -22.20 -0.32
N TRP A 52 -9.52 -21.05 0.23
CA TRP A 52 -9.25 -19.87 -0.58
C TRP A 52 -7.90 -20.08 -1.28
N TYR A 53 -7.91 -20.69 -2.45
CA TYR A 53 -6.72 -21.16 -3.14
C TYR A 53 -6.46 -20.39 -4.44
N CYS A 54 -5.21 -19.99 -4.64
CA CYS A 54 -4.74 -19.44 -5.90
C CYS A 54 -3.98 -20.51 -6.68
N GLU A 55 -4.56 -20.98 -7.78
CA GLU A 55 -4.03 -22.07 -8.60
C GLU A 55 -2.68 -21.72 -9.25
N SER A 56 -2.55 -20.55 -9.87
CA SER A 56 -1.31 -20.20 -10.57
C SER A 56 -0.13 -19.91 -9.64
N CYS A 57 -0.39 -19.68 -8.35
CA CYS A 57 0.65 -19.49 -7.33
C CYS A 57 0.78 -20.68 -6.38
N ASN A 58 -0.04 -21.73 -6.56
CA ASN A 58 -0.15 -22.89 -5.68
C ASN A 58 -0.17 -22.51 -4.18
N ARG A 59 -1.05 -21.57 -3.80
CA ARG A 59 -1.05 -21.00 -2.45
C ARG A 59 -2.45 -20.89 -1.86
N THR A 60 -2.61 -21.31 -0.61
CA THR A 60 -3.85 -21.17 0.16
C THR A 60 -3.84 -19.90 1.02
N PHE A 61 -5.02 -19.36 1.28
CA PHE A 61 -5.25 -18.14 2.03
C PHE A 61 -6.25 -18.39 3.17
N ARG A 62 -6.09 -17.63 4.25
CA ARG A 62 -6.93 -17.76 5.46
C ARG A 62 -8.35 -17.22 5.29
N SER A 63 -8.61 -16.42 4.25
CA SER A 63 -9.92 -15.82 3.99
C SER A 63 -10.06 -15.45 2.51
N GLU A 64 -11.30 -15.33 2.06
CA GLU A 64 -11.64 -14.87 0.71
C GLU A 64 -11.04 -13.50 0.41
N SER A 65 -11.15 -12.55 1.35
CA SER A 65 -10.62 -11.20 1.18
C SER A 65 -9.10 -11.17 1.00
N ASN A 66 -8.39 -12.12 1.63
CA ASN A 66 -6.94 -12.25 1.46
C ASN A 66 -6.59 -12.79 0.07
N LEU A 67 -7.35 -13.77 -0.43
CA LEU A 67 -7.20 -14.27 -1.80
C LEU A 67 -7.51 -13.18 -2.83
N ASP A 68 -8.63 -12.47 -2.70
CA ASP A 68 -8.98 -11.37 -3.60
C ASP A 68 -7.90 -10.28 -3.61
N SER A 69 -7.38 -9.90 -2.44
CA SER A 69 -6.26 -8.94 -2.33
C SER A 69 -4.99 -9.45 -3.02
N HIS A 70 -4.70 -10.74 -2.90
CA HIS A 70 -3.58 -11.38 -3.58
C HIS A 70 -3.74 -11.39 -5.11
N LEU A 71 -4.92 -11.75 -5.61
CA LEU A 71 -5.25 -11.71 -7.03
C LEU A 71 -5.19 -10.29 -7.61
N ARG A 72 -5.38 -9.27 -6.77
CA ARG A 72 -5.19 -7.85 -7.12
C ARG A 72 -3.77 -7.33 -6.93
N SER A 73 -2.82 -8.16 -6.50
CA SER A 73 -1.44 -7.77 -6.28
C SER A 73 -0.61 -7.79 -7.57
N SER A 74 0.65 -7.34 -7.50
CA SER A 74 1.59 -7.38 -8.64
C SER A 74 2.02 -8.78 -9.06
N VAL A 75 1.62 -9.82 -8.33
CA VAL A 75 1.85 -11.21 -8.72
C VAL A 75 0.97 -11.57 -9.92
N HIS A 76 -0.26 -11.08 -9.96
CA HIS A 76 -1.25 -11.39 -10.99
C HIS A 76 -1.58 -10.21 -11.91
N LEU A 77 -1.54 -8.99 -11.39
CA LEU A 77 -1.84 -7.80 -12.18
C LEU A 77 -0.57 -7.16 -12.73
N PRO A 78 -0.54 -6.80 -14.02
CA PRO A 78 0.59 -6.12 -14.62
C PRO A 78 0.73 -4.70 -14.05
N ARG A 79 1.98 -4.26 -13.92
CA ARG A 79 2.34 -2.89 -13.49
C ARG A 79 2.17 -1.91 -14.65
N ARG A 80 0.94 -1.43 -14.86
CA ARG A 80 0.58 -0.55 -15.98
C ARG A 80 0.92 0.93 -15.74
N PHE A 81 1.04 1.37 -14.49
CA PHE A 81 1.21 2.77 -14.13
C PHE A 81 2.69 3.08 -13.93
N LYS A 82 3.35 3.55 -14.98
CA LYS A 82 4.77 3.91 -14.94
C LYS A 82 4.94 5.30 -14.33
N CYS A 83 5.87 5.45 -13.41
CA CYS A 83 6.36 6.77 -13.03
C CYS A 83 7.16 7.32 -14.21
N PRO A 84 6.90 8.53 -14.72
CA PRO A 84 7.64 9.04 -15.88
C PRO A 84 9.01 9.64 -15.54
N GLY A 85 9.30 9.82 -14.24
CA GLY A 85 10.55 10.39 -13.74
C GLY A 85 11.47 9.38 -13.06
N CYS A 86 11.10 8.11 -13.03
CA CYS A 86 12.00 7.03 -12.66
C CYS A 86 11.55 5.73 -13.35
N ASN A 87 12.32 4.65 -13.23
CA ASN A 87 11.99 3.39 -13.92
C ASN A 87 10.96 2.52 -13.17
N ASN A 88 10.33 3.03 -12.11
CA ASN A 88 9.36 2.26 -11.33
C ASN A 88 7.98 2.23 -11.98
N ALA A 89 7.34 1.07 -11.90
CA ALA A 89 5.97 0.85 -12.36
C ALA A 89 5.10 0.23 -11.26
N PHE A 90 3.83 0.60 -11.27
CA PHE A 90 2.86 0.30 -10.22
C PHE A 90 1.60 -0.35 -10.80
N ILE A 91 0.92 -1.12 -9.96
CA ILE A 91 -0.30 -1.86 -10.32
C ILE A 91 -1.56 -0.99 -10.26
N SER A 92 -1.53 0.10 -9.49
CA SER A 92 -2.65 1.04 -9.37
C SER A 92 -2.20 2.50 -9.33
N PRO A 93 -3.10 3.44 -9.68
CA PRO A 93 -2.89 4.88 -9.51
C PRO A 93 -2.53 5.27 -8.08
N ALA A 94 -3.23 4.74 -7.06
CA ALA A 94 -2.93 5.02 -5.66
C ALA A 94 -1.47 4.71 -5.30
N ALA A 95 -0.95 3.58 -5.79
CA ALA A 95 0.44 3.17 -5.54
C ALA A 95 1.46 4.09 -6.22
N LEU A 96 1.18 4.57 -7.43
CA LEU A 96 2.02 5.57 -8.11
C LEU A 96 2.03 6.91 -7.36
N ILE A 97 0.86 7.39 -6.93
CA ILE A 97 0.76 8.65 -6.16
C ILE A 97 1.52 8.51 -4.84
N LEU A 98 1.35 7.40 -4.12
CA LEU A 98 2.06 7.14 -2.87
C LEU A 98 3.59 7.15 -3.07
N HIS A 99 4.07 6.58 -4.17
CA HIS A 99 5.49 6.63 -4.52
C HIS A 99 6.01 8.07 -4.65
N CYS A 100 5.24 8.94 -5.30
CA CYS A 100 5.57 10.35 -5.44
C CYS A 100 5.44 11.11 -4.10
N GLU A 101 4.40 10.86 -3.31
CA GLU A 101 4.18 11.50 -2.00
C GLU A 101 5.25 11.12 -0.97
N ALA A 102 5.85 9.92 -1.08
CA ALA A 102 6.92 9.49 -0.18
C ALA A 102 8.21 10.32 -0.30
N GLY A 103 8.34 11.16 -1.34
CA GLY A 103 9.48 12.05 -1.53
C GLY A 103 10.82 11.32 -1.76
N ARG A 104 10.77 10.04 -2.14
CA ARG A 104 11.94 9.23 -2.52
C ARG A 104 12.08 9.04 -4.02
N CYS A 105 11.20 9.65 -4.81
CA CYS A 105 11.27 9.56 -6.25
C CYS A 105 12.49 10.37 -6.76
N PRO A 106 13.36 9.79 -7.60
CA PRO A 106 14.49 10.50 -8.22
C PRO A 106 14.09 11.78 -8.98
N SER A 107 12.85 11.87 -9.43
CA SER A 107 12.31 13.05 -10.11
C SER A 107 12.13 14.28 -9.22
N GLY A 108 12.32 14.16 -7.90
CA GLY A 108 12.14 15.26 -6.96
C GLY A 108 10.68 15.60 -6.65
N VAL A 109 9.71 14.83 -7.17
CA VAL A 109 8.30 15.02 -6.81
C VAL A 109 8.12 14.82 -5.32
N THR A 110 7.45 15.79 -4.70
CA THR A 110 7.09 15.74 -3.28
C THR A 110 5.58 15.78 -3.13
N ARG A 111 5.11 15.34 -1.96
CA ARG A 111 3.71 15.51 -1.56
C ARG A 111 3.22 16.95 -1.67
N GLN A 112 4.04 17.93 -1.26
CA GLN A 112 3.66 19.33 -1.34
C GLN A 112 3.44 19.79 -2.80
N ALA A 113 4.23 19.28 -3.75
CA ALA A 113 4.00 19.56 -5.16
C ALA A 113 2.66 18.98 -5.65
N ILE A 114 2.32 17.77 -5.20
CA ILE A 114 1.03 17.12 -5.50
C ILE A 114 -0.13 17.91 -4.87
N ASP A 115 -0.02 18.30 -3.60
CA ASP A 115 -1.08 19.05 -2.91
C ASP A 115 -1.38 20.38 -3.63
N ARG A 116 -0.33 21.14 -4.01
CA ARG A 116 -0.48 22.39 -4.78
C ARG A 116 -1.17 22.18 -6.12
N LEU A 117 -0.83 21.10 -6.82
CA LEU A 117 -1.50 20.77 -8.09
C LEU A 117 -2.97 20.51 -7.89
N VAL A 118 -3.31 19.63 -6.94
CA VAL A 118 -4.70 19.26 -6.75
C VAL A 118 -5.52 20.49 -6.37
N VAL A 119 -4.99 21.37 -5.53
CA VAL A 119 -5.64 22.64 -5.19
C VAL A 119 -5.81 23.55 -6.42
N ALA A 120 -4.82 23.62 -7.31
CA ALA A 120 -4.92 24.43 -8.54
C ALA A 120 -5.92 23.86 -9.56
N PHE A 121 -6.06 22.53 -9.63
CA PHE A 121 -6.96 21.84 -10.57
C PHE A 121 -8.38 21.71 -10.05
N ASP A 122 -8.57 21.48 -8.75
CA ASP A 122 -9.89 21.26 -8.14
C ASP A 122 -10.62 22.57 -7.80
N ARG A 123 -10.91 23.37 -8.84
CA ARG A 123 -11.50 24.71 -8.71
C ARG A 123 -12.88 24.72 -8.04
N ASN A 124 -13.62 23.62 -8.18
CA ASN A 124 -14.94 23.46 -7.57
C ASN A 124 -14.87 22.80 -6.18
N ASN A 125 -13.67 22.58 -5.66
CA ASN A 125 -13.41 21.88 -4.41
C ASN A 125 -14.17 20.55 -4.32
N ILE A 126 -14.19 19.72 -5.37
CA ILE A 126 -14.92 18.45 -5.38
C ILE A 126 -14.25 17.47 -4.41
N ILE A 127 -12.92 17.41 -4.43
CA ILE A 127 -12.10 16.48 -3.66
C ILE A 127 -11.21 17.18 -2.62
N THR A 128 -11.02 18.50 -2.70
CA THR A 128 -10.32 19.29 -1.69
C THR A 128 -11.31 19.87 -0.68
N ASN A 129 -10.91 20.08 0.57
CA ASN A 129 -11.72 20.72 1.60
C ASN A 129 -11.30 22.19 1.74
N PRO A 130 -12.11 23.17 1.31
CA PRO A 130 -11.72 24.59 1.31
C PRO A 130 -11.46 25.11 2.74
N ASN A 131 -12.11 24.53 3.77
CA ASN A 131 -11.86 24.88 5.18
C ASN A 131 -10.48 24.46 5.69
N ARG A 132 -9.72 23.69 4.89
CA ARG A 132 -8.36 23.22 5.18
C ARG A 132 -7.34 23.76 4.19
N LEU A 133 -7.75 24.71 3.34
CA LEU A 133 -6.87 25.41 2.40
C LEU A 133 -6.64 26.85 2.89
N LEU A 134 -5.54 27.44 2.47
CA LEU A 134 -5.25 28.85 2.72
C LEU A 134 -5.81 29.67 1.55
N GLN A 135 -6.62 30.68 1.83
CA GLN A 135 -7.15 31.59 0.82
C GLN A 135 -6.26 32.83 0.69
N GLY A 136 -5.82 33.13 -0.52
CA GLY A 136 -5.06 34.33 -0.85
C GLY A 136 -5.94 35.58 -0.95
N PRO A 137 -5.34 36.78 -0.95
CA PRO A 137 -6.07 38.05 -1.06
C PRO A 137 -6.88 38.21 -2.35
N ASP A 138 -6.49 37.47 -3.39
CA ASP A 138 -7.14 37.39 -4.70
C ASP A 138 -8.27 36.33 -4.76
N GLY A 139 -8.56 35.67 -3.64
CA GLY A 139 -9.55 34.60 -3.55
C GLY A 139 -9.05 33.23 -4.03
N SER A 140 -7.78 33.12 -4.46
CA SER A 140 -7.17 31.86 -4.85
C SER A 140 -6.90 30.94 -3.64
N TYR A 141 -6.92 29.62 -3.84
CA TYR A 141 -6.58 28.66 -2.78
C TYR A 141 -5.13 28.17 -2.91
N SER A 142 -4.48 27.95 -1.78
CA SER A 142 -3.15 27.37 -1.66
C SER A 142 -3.14 26.21 -0.66
N ALA A 143 -2.38 25.16 -0.98
CA ALA A 143 -2.15 24.05 -0.04
C ALA A 143 -1.31 24.51 1.16
N PRO A 144 -1.64 24.09 2.40
CA PRO A 144 -0.82 24.38 3.57
C PRO A 144 0.63 23.91 3.39
N SER A 145 1.58 24.72 3.85
CA SER A 145 2.99 24.32 3.86
C SER A 145 3.18 23.11 4.76
N THR A 146 3.74 22.03 4.23
CA THR A 146 4.17 20.91 5.07
C THR A 146 5.44 21.33 5.79
N ILE A 147 5.48 21.22 7.12
CA ILE A 147 6.72 21.43 7.88
C ILE A 147 7.67 20.27 7.52
N THR A 148 8.66 20.56 6.67
CA THR A 148 9.73 19.61 6.35
C THR A 148 10.73 19.59 7.50
N SER A 149 10.37 18.93 8.60
CA SER A 149 11.27 18.68 9.71
C SER A 149 12.03 17.38 9.50
N TRP A 150 13.31 17.35 9.90
CA TRP A 150 14.12 16.14 9.91
C TRP A 150 14.55 15.84 11.35
N ALA A 151 14.35 14.60 11.78
CA ALA A 151 14.84 14.13 13.07
C ALA A 151 16.32 13.79 12.96
N THR A 152 17.08 14.20 13.96
CA THR A 152 18.50 13.86 14.13
C THR A 152 18.66 12.79 15.21
N ARG A 153 19.89 12.31 15.43
CA ARG A 153 20.20 11.38 16.53
C ARG A 153 19.80 11.91 17.91
N ASN A 154 19.67 13.23 18.06
CA ASN A 154 19.25 13.89 19.29
C ASN A 154 17.80 13.61 19.68
N SER A 155 17.01 13.05 18.77
CA SER A 155 15.60 12.66 19.04
C SER A 155 15.50 11.37 19.86
N PHE A 156 16.63 10.77 20.25
CA PHE A 156 16.66 9.56 21.07
C PHE A 156 16.53 9.91 22.56
N ASN A 157 15.52 9.35 23.23
CA ASN A 157 15.20 9.66 24.64
C ASN A 157 15.84 8.69 25.66
N GLY A 158 16.68 7.76 25.20
CA GLY A 158 17.30 6.71 26.04
C GLY A 158 16.71 5.32 25.81
N GLN A 159 15.50 5.22 25.23
CA GLN A 159 14.84 3.96 24.88
C GLN A 159 14.49 3.88 23.39
N ALA A 160 13.98 4.97 22.83
CA ALA A 160 13.54 5.03 21.44
C ALA A 160 13.77 6.42 20.83
N TYR A 161 13.60 6.52 19.51
CA TYR A 161 13.52 7.80 18.80
C TYR A 161 12.09 8.33 18.90
N GLU A 162 11.90 9.52 19.44
CA GLU A 162 10.59 10.10 19.70
C GLU A 162 10.24 11.21 18.71
N CYS A 163 9.00 11.18 18.19
CA CYS A 163 8.47 12.26 17.38
C CYS A 163 7.97 13.42 18.26
N VAL A 164 8.60 14.59 18.18
CA VAL A 164 8.21 15.77 18.98
C VAL A 164 6.81 16.32 18.67
N LEU A 165 6.20 15.94 17.54
CA LEU A 165 4.89 16.43 17.12
C LEU A 165 3.73 15.54 17.62
N CYS A 166 3.97 14.28 17.93
CA CYS A 166 2.92 13.36 18.41
C CYS A 166 3.35 12.37 19.50
N HIS A 167 4.60 12.46 19.97
CA HIS A 167 5.20 11.60 20.99
C HIS A 167 5.20 10.10 20.67
N ARG A 168 5.06 9.72 19.39
CA ARG A 168 5.27 8.33 18.97
C ARG A 168 6.74 7.95 19.01
N GLU A 169 6.97 6.72 19.46
CA GLU A 169 8.30 6.12 19.58
C GLU A 169 8.62 5.20 18.41
N PHE A 170 9.88 5.23 17.98
CA PHE A 170 10.40 4.46 16.87
C PHE A 170 11.71 3.78 17.24
N ARG A 171 11.88 2.54 16.78
CA ARG A 171 13.09 1.74 17.05
C ARG A 171 14.33 2.29 16.33
N THR A 172 14.15 3.00 15.22
CA THR A 172 15.26 3.52 14.41
C THR A 172 15.01 4.96 13.97
N LEU A 173 16.09 5.70 13.75
CA LEU A 173 16.04 7.08 13.24
C LEU A 173 15.38 7.14 11.85
N ASP A 174 15.65 6.16 10.98
CA ASP A 174 15.04 6.06 9.66
C ASP A 174 13.52 5.85 9.73
N ALA A 175 13.05 5.08 10.71
CA ALA A 175 11.62 4.89 10.94
C ALA A 175 10.96 6.21 11.38
N LEU A 176 11.59 6.96 12.31
CA LEU A 176 11.11 8.28 12.70
C LEU A 176 11.12 9.27 11.52
N ASN A 177 12.20 9.32 10.74
CA ASN A 177 12.28 10.18 9.55
C ASN A 177 11.31 9.76 8.44
N SER A 178 10.96 8.48 8.35
CA SER A 178 9.89 8.02 7.45
C SER A 178 8.51 8.43 7.95
N HIS A 179 8.30 8.43 9.27
CA HIS A 179 7.08 8.94 9.89
C HIS A 179 6.91 10.46 9.70
N LEU A 180 7.96 11.26 9.90
CA LEU A 180 7.92 12.72 9.69
C LEU A 180 7.64 13.09 8.23
N ARG A 181 8.16 12.31 7.28
CA ARG A 181 7.85 12.46 5.84
C ARG A 181 6.46 11.95 5.47
N SER A 182 5.83 11.15 6.33
CA SER A 182 4.49 10.62 6.08
C SER A 182 3.43 11.70 6.28
N PRO A 183 2.20 11.49 5.79
CA PRO A 183 1.09 12.42 6.02
C PRO A 183 0.60 12.49 7.47
N ALA A 184 1.27 11.87 8.45
CA ALA A 184 0.79 11.69 9.82
C ALA A 184 0.35 13.00 10.49
N HIS A 185 1.12 14.07 10.30
CA HIS A 185 0.89 15.39 10.95
C HIS A 185 0.19 16.39 10.05
N ALA A 186 -0.23 16.00 8.86
CA ALA A 186 -0.81 16.95 7.94
C ALA A 186 -2.33 17.09 8.11
N ASP A 187 -2.84 18.22 7.64
CA ASP A 187 -4.27 18.46 7.57
C ASP A 187 -4.96 17.52 6.60
N LYS A 188 -6.23 17.23 6.89
CA LYS A 188 -7.10 16.45 6.01
C LYS A 188 -7.65 17.34 4.90
N ILE A 189 -6.79 17.71 3.96
CA ILE A 189 -7.15 18.59 2.85
C ILE A 189 -8.00 17.87 1.80
N TYR A 190 -8.03 16.53 1.79
CA TYR A 190 -8.79 15.74 0.82
C TYR A 190 -10.07 15.19 1.44
N ARG A 191 -11.13 15.09 0.62
CA ARG A 191 -12.43 14.52 1.00
C ARG A 191 -12.98 13.62 -0.09
N CYS A 192 -13.72 12.60 0.31
CA CYS A 192 -14.47 11.79 -0.64
C CYS A 192 -15.67 12.61 -1.16
N PRO A 193 -15.87 12.72 -2.49
CA PRO A 193 -17.02 13.40 -3.07
C PRO A 193 -18.30 12.55 -3.05
N GLY A 194 -18.22 11.32 -2.53
CA GLY A 194 -19.37 10.43 -2.42
C GLY A 194 -20.44 10.98 -1.50
N ASN A 195 -21.67 11.04 -2.00
CA ASN A 195 -22.81 11.47 -1.21
C ASN A 195 -22.97 10.56 0.02
N GLY A 196 -23.01 11.15 1.22
CA GLY A 196 -23.10 10.41 2.48
C GLY A 196 -21.81 9.71 2.93
N CYS A 197 -20.71 9.78 2.18
CA CYS A 197 -19.45 9.14 2.58
C CYS A 197 -18.71 9.96 3.66
N GLY A 198 -18.51 11.25 3.43
CA GLY A 198 -17.94 12.19 4.41
C GLY A 198 -16.49 11.92 4.85
N THR A 199 -15.85 10.85 4.37
CA THR A 199 -14.48 10.49 4.75
C THR A 199 -13.47 11.51 4.24
N GLN A 200 -12.49 11.84 5.07
CA GLN A 200 -11.45 12.81 4.77
C GLN A 200 -10.05 12.23 4.95
N PHE A 201 -9.11 12.68 4.13
CA PHE A 201 -7.78 12.11 3.98
C PHE A 201 -6.70 13.20 4.03
N ARG A 202 -5.52 12.81 4.53
CA ARG A 202 -4.34 13.68 4.60
C ARG A 202 -3.49 13.62 3.32
N ALA A 203 -3.69 12.59 2.50
CA ALA A 203 -2.92 12.34 1.29
C ALA A 203 -3.84 11.94 0.14
N LEU A 204 -3.43 12.28 -1.08
CA LEU A 204 -4.19 11.96 -2.28
C LEU A 204 -4.19 10.45 -2.52
N SER A 205 -3.06 9.77 -2.28
CA SER A 205 -2.97 8.31 -2.40
C SER A 205 -4.03 7.59 -1.57
N ALA A 206 -4.30 8.07 -0.35
CA ALA A 206 -5.31 7.49 0.54
C ALA A 206 -6.74 7.72 0.03
N LEU A 207 -7.05 8.89 -0.53
CA LEU A 207 -8.34 9.14 -1.17
C LEU A 207 -8.52 8.24 -2.41
N VAL A 208 -7.50 8.15 -3.25
CA VAL A 208 -7.56 7.32 -4.47
C VAL A 208 -7.70 5.85 -4.12
N GLN A 209 -6.95 5.35 -3.13
CA GLN A 209 -7.09 3.98 -2.63
C GLN A 209 -8.50 3.71 -2.10
N HIS A 210 -9.07 4.66 -1.35
CA HIS A 210 -10.45 4.56 -0.88
C HIS A 210 -11.46 4.46 -2.03
N VAL A 211 -11.30 5.25 -3.09
CA VAL A 211 -12.14 5.17 -4.28
C VAL A 211 -11.93 3.85 -5.05
N GLU A 212 -10.67 3.42 -5.23
CA GLU A 212 -10.29 2.16 -5.90
C GLU A 212 -10.86 0.93 -5.18
N SER A 213 -10.90 0.95 -3.85
CA SER A 213 -11.47 -0.13 -3.04
C SER A 213 -12.98 -0.28 -3.20
N GLY A 214 -13.65 0.74 -3.76
CA GLY A 214 -15.10 0.75 -3.94
C GLY A 214 -15.90 0.93 -2.66
N SER A 215 -15.26 1.14 -1.49
CA SER A 215 -15.93 1.24 -0.19
C SER A 215 -16.97 2.36 -0.08
N CYS A 216 -16.91 3.37 -0.95
CA CYS A 216 -17.84 4.51 -0.95
C CYS A 216 -18.79 4.56 -2.15
N GLY A 217 -18.75 3.59 -3.07
CA GLY A 217 -19.62 3.57 -4.26
C GLY A 217 -19.33 4.65 -5.32
N VAL A 218 -18.27 5.44 -5.16
CA VAL A 218 -17.91 6.58 -6.02
C VAL A 218 -17.17 6.10 -7.28
N LYS A 219 -17.85 5.38 -8.17
CA LYS A 219 -17.22 4.85 -9.39
C LYS A 219 -17.13 5.87 -10.54
N LYS A 220 -17.96 6.91 -10.55
CA LYS A 220 -18.02 7.93 -11.63
C LYS A 220 -16.82 8.89 -11.70
N PHE A 221 -16.04 9.02 -10.63
CA PHE A 221 -14.99 10.04 -10.53
C PHE A 221 -13.59 9.54 -10.91
N ARG A 222 -13.46 8.26 -11.28
CA ARG A 222 -12.19 7.65 -11.72
C ARG A 222 -11.53 8.43 -12.87
N ASN A 223 -12.32 9.00 -13.78
CA ASN A 223 -11.81 9.79 -14.90
C ASN A 223 -11.10 11.08 -14.46
N GLN A 224 -11.58 11.77 -13.42
CA GLN A 224 -10.92 12.96 -12.88
C GLN A 224 -9.62 12.59 -12.15
N ILE A 225 -9.62 11.45 -11.45
CA ILE A 225 -8.41 10.90 -10.83
C ILE A 225 -7.37 10.54 -11.89
N ASP A 226 -7.79 9.89 -12.98
CA ASP A 226 -6.89 9.53 -14.10
C ASP A 226 -6.29 10.79 -14.76
N GLN A 227 -7.07 11.87 -14.90
CA GLN A 227 -6.55 13.16 -15.36
C GLN A 227 -5.53 13.76 -14.38
N MET A 228 -5.82 13.76 -13.07
CA MET A 228 -4.88 14.27 -12.06
C MET A 228 -3.59 13.44 -12.01
N VAL A 229 -3.69 12.12 -12.12
CA VAL A 229 -2.53 11.21 -12.23
C VAL A 229 -1.73 11.55 -13.48
N GLY A 230 -2.40 11.83 -14.61
CA GLY A 230 -1.77 12.34 -15.83
C GLY A 230 -1.03 13.68 -15.61
N SER A 231 -1.63 14.62 -14.88
CA SER A 231 -0.99 15.91 -14.55
C SER A 231 0.21 15.76 -13.62
N VAL A 232 0.11 14.89 -12.62
CA VAL A 232 1.25 14.52 -11.76
C VAL A 232 2.36 13.92 -12.62
N ALA A 233 2.03 13.00 -13.53
CA ALA A 233 2.96 12.42 -14.48
C ALA A 233 3.65 13.49 -15.38
N SER A 234 2.91 14.50 -15.84
CA SER A 234 3.49 15.61 -16.61
C SER A 234 4.49 16.42 -15.80
N LEU A 235 4.23 16.71 -14.52
CA LEU A 235 5.18 17.44 -13.69
C LEU A 235 6.42 16.65 -13.33
N VAL A 236 6.25 15.37 -13.05
CA VAL A 236 7.34 14.43 -12.86
C VAL A 236 8.27 14.46 -14.10
N SER A 237 7.70 14.54 -15.30
CA SER A 237 8.45 14.66 -16.56
C SER A 237 9.14 16.02 -16.70
N GLY A 238 8.47 17.11 -16.32
CA GLY A 238 9.00 18.47 -16.37
C GLY A 238 10.20 18.69 -15.43
N MET A 239 10.19 18.11 -14.23
CA MET A 239 11.32 18.22 -13.29
C MET A 239 12.58 17.50 -13.78
N ARG A 240 12.42 16.51 -14.67
CA ARG A 240 13.54 15.82 -15.34
C ARG A 240 14.29 16.74 -16.32
N SER A 241 13.63 17.78 -16.83
CA SER A 241 14.21 18.77 -17.76
C SER A 241 14.99 19.88 -17.06
N LEU A 242 15.00 19.92 -15.72
CA LEU A 242 15.67 20.94 -14.90
C LEU A 242 16.95 20.44 -14.22
N THR A 243 17.33 19.19 -14.44
CA THR A 243 18.59 18.61 -13.97
C THR A 243 19.48 18.33 -15.17
N PHE A 244 20.35 19.30 -15.49
CA PHE A 244 21.55 19.12 -16.31
C PHE A 244 22.69 18.56 -15.45
#